data_AF-A0A0N0P8R0-F1
#
_entry.id   AF-A0A0N0P8R0-F1
#
_cell.length_a   1.000
_cell.length_b   1.000
_cell.length_c   1.000
_cell.angle_alpha   90.00
_cell.angle_beta   90.00
_cell.angle_gamma   90.00
#
_symmetry.space_group_name_H-M   'P 1'
#
loop_
_entity.id
_entity.type
_entity.pdbx_description
1 polymer ?
#
loop_
_entity_poly.entity_id
_entity_poly.type
_entity_poly.pdbx_seq_one_letter_code
_entity_poly.pdbx_strand_id
1 'polypeptide(L)'
;MGTEKAAVPICCSRCGKGLGKAAQAKYIQCLNCKRCYHKKCFMAETGSHAAKNNSTSRSCVCCLSTPTGDARLMRFGRGNRYAAEFLKNGFCVILLSENAADQKHLATELTEWGNEVVKYHRALLKTYECQAELDASVPTLESGYSNFRQRCSGRFEIIADFISEKIVPLVEKSKAVQETLTFLLCNPKMKVDKKIMSSGCFLSLMGSETQNYHTDGPALSDVVDLFPYAVNVFVPLVPVDSHNGTEFIPGSHFVSAHEKAKSVRPSVAVGCALLFDYRVVHRGLRNSKLDPRPCYYATYSQSWYNDTYNFSENRYKRKLEVCLAFLEPRGERLARKNKIENV
;
A
#
# COMPACT_ATOMS: atom_id res chain seq x y z
N MET A 1 47.65 34.31 11.36
CA MET A 1 46.67 34.09 10.26
C MET A 1 45.71 33.00 10.70
N GLY A 2 44.54 33.39 11.21
CA GLY A 2 43.51 32.44 11.62
C GLY A 2 42.78 31.93 10.39
N THR A 3 42.78 30.62 10.18
CA THR A 3 41.97 29.96 9.16
C THR A 3 40.49 30.12 9.53
N GLU A 4 39.78 31.03 8.87
CA GLU A 4 38.32 31.04 8.91
C GLU A 4 37.82 29.67 8.42
N LYS A 5 37.28 28.86 9.34
CA LYS A 5 36.56 27.64 8.97
C LYS A 5 35.36 28.08 8.12
N ALA A 6 35.41 27.83 6.82
CA ALA A 6 34.31 28.05 5.91
C ALA A 6 33.02 27.45 6.52
N ALA A 7 32.03 28.29 6.77
CA ALA A 7 30.77 27.84 7.36
C ALA A 7 30.13 26.77 6.47
N VAL A 8 29.90 25.58 7.02
CA VAL A 8 29.24 24.48 6.31
C VAL A 8 27.89 24.98 5.81
N PRO A 9 27.59 24.91 4.50
CA PRO A 9 26.32 25.36 3.96
C PRO A 9 25.19 24.54 4.58
N ILE A 10 24.16 25.24 5.08
CA ILE A 10 22.97 24.59 5.64
C ILE A 10 22.18 24.01 4.47
N CYS A 11 22.01 22.69 4.42
CA CYS A 11 21.27 22.01 3.37
C CYS A 11 19.86 21.61 3.82
N CYS A 12 18.94 21.54 2.86
CA CYS A 12 17.60 21.04 3.11
C CYS A 12 17.63 19.53 3.42
N SER A 13 17.09 19.13 4.57
CA SER A 13 17.04 17.73 5.01
C SER A 13 16.04 16.84 4.27
N ARG A 14 15.44 17.34 3.18
CA ARG A 14 14.66 16.54 2.23
C ARG A 14 15.43 16.40 0.91
N CYS A 15 15.69 17.50 0.22
CA CYS A 15 16.23 17.45 -1.15
C CYS A 15 17.75 17.66 -1.25
N GLY A 16 18.46 17.86 -0.13
CA GLY A 16 19.91 18.08 -0.11
C GLY A 16 20.39 19.44 -0.63
N LYS A 17 19.56 20.19 -1.34
CA LYS A 17 19.92 21.50 -1.91
C LYS A 17 20.18 22.53 -0.82
N GLY A 18 21.15 23.41 -1.05
CA GLY A 18 21.55 24.47 -0.12
C GLY A 18 20.42 25.47 0.18
N LEU A 19 20.28 25.84 1.45
CA LEU A 19 19.41 26.92 1.91
C LEU A 19 20.22 28.21 1.80
N GLY A 20 19.94 29.04 0.78
CA GLY A 20 20.70 30.27 0.53
C GLY A 20 20.79 31.18 1.76
N LYS A 21 21.91 31.91 1.90
CA LYS A 21 22.17 32.83 3.02
C LYS A 21 21.15 33.97 3.15
N ALA A 22 20.41 34.28 2.09
CA ALA A 22 19.46 35.39 2.02
C ALA A 22 18.04 34.97 2.50
N ALA A 23 17.76 35.33 3.75
CA ALA A 23 16.50 35.31 4.48
C ALA A 23 16.13 34.00 5.21
N GLN A 24 16.26 34.04 6.55
CA GLN A 24 15.60 33.14 7.52
C GLN A 24 14.10 32.92 7.24
N ALA A 25 13.45 33.83 6.51
CA ALA A 25 12.06 33.74 6.10
C ALA A 25 11.76 32.63 5.06
N LYS A 26 12.77 31.95 4.48
CA LYS A 26 12.57 30.99 3.35
C LYS A 26 12.67 29.52 3.73
N TYR A 27 13.08 29.18 4.94
CA TYR A 27 13.19 27.79 5.40
C TYR A 27 12.40 27.57 6.69
N ILE A 28 12.10 26.30 6.96
CA ILE A 28 11.43 25.84 8.18
C ILE A 28 12.43 25.00 8.98
N GLN A 29 12.54 25.27 10.27
CA GLN A 29 13.31 24.45 11.18
C GLN A 29 12.39 23.55 12.04
N CYS A 30 12.72 22.27 12.12
CA CYS A 30 12.02 21.35 13.00
C CYS A 30 12.37 21.65 14.47
N LEU A 31 11.37 21.84 15.34
CA LEU A 31 11.60 22.11 16.76
C LEU A 31 12.22 20.94 17.50
N ASN A 32 11.90 19.70 17.09
CA ASN A 32 12.38 18.47 17.74
C ASN A 32 13.82 18.07 17.38
N CYS A 33 14.22 18.18 16.11
CA CYS A 33 15.56 17.74 15.67
C CYS A 33 16.44 18.84 15.08
N LYS A 34 15.94 20.08 15.03
CA LYS A 34 16.64 21.26 14.52
C LYS A 34 17.09 21.18 13.05
N ARG A 35 16.71 20.14 12.31
CA ARG A 35 16.89 20.03 10.85
C ARG A 35 16.15 21.14 10.11
N CYS A 36 16.75 21.61 9.03
CA CYS A 36 16.25 22.70 8.20
C CYS A 36 15.69 22.17 6.86
N TYR A 37 14.61 22.78 6.39
CA TYR A 37 13.91 22.39 5.16
C TYR A 37 13.52 23.63 4.36
N HIS A 38 13.53 23.56 3.02
CA HIS A 38 12.75 24.55 2.25
C HIS A 38 11.29 24.50 2.71
N LYS A 39 10.60 25.64 2.75
CA LYS A 39 9.16 25.69 3.09
C LYS A 39 8.33 24.68 2.29
N LYS A 40 8.56 24.60 0.97
CA LYS A 40 7.88 23.66 0.06
C LYS A 40 8.29 22.19 0.25
N CYS A 41 9.45 21.94 0.83
CA CYS A 41 9.96 20.58 1.09
C CYS A 41 9.45 20.05 2.43
N PHE A 42 9.14 20.94 3.36
CA PHE A 42 8.65 20.59 4.68
C PHE A 42 7.26 19.96 4.56
N MET A 43 7.16 18.66 4.86
CA MET A 43 5.90 17.88 4.82
C MET A 43 5.25 17.78 3.42
N ALA A 44 5.99 18.03 2.33
CA ALA A 44 5.45 17.69 1.01
C ALA A 44 5.22 16.18 0.91
N GLU A 45 4.24 15.78 0.10
CA GLU A 45 3.78 14.40 -0.12
C GLU A 45 3.15 13.67 1.08
N THR A 46 3.05 14.32 2.25
CA THR A 46 2.46 13.68 3.43
C THR A 46 0.93 13.83 3.51
N GLY A 47 0.35 14.56 2.56
CA GLY A 47 -1.05 15.01 2.59
C GLY A 47 -1.38 15.95 3.76
N SER A 48 -0.38 16.37 4.55
CA SER A 48 -0.56 17.31 5.66
C SER A 48 -0.39 18.74 5.14
N HIS A 49 -1.30 19.64 5.50
CA HIS A 49 -1.11 21.06 5.22
C HIS A 49 0.04 21.60 6.07
N ALA A 50 1.15 21.95 5.42
CA ALA A 50 2.24 22.66 6.08
C ALA A 50 1.70 23.91 6.80
N ALA A 51 2.27 24.24 7.96
CA ALA A 51 2.05 25.52 8.62
C ALA A 51 2.59 26.64 7.69
N LYS A 52 1.74 27.15 6.78
CA LYS A 52 2.15 28.05 5.70
C LYS A 52 2.84 29.33 6.20
N ASN A 53 2.66 29.67 7.48
CA ASN A 53 3.04 30.98 8.03
C ASN A 53 4.09 30.94 9.17
N ASN A 54 4.62 29.78 9.58
CA ASN A 54 5.60 29.70 10.67
C ASN A 54 6.99 29.26 10.17
N SER A 55 8.05 29.94 10.62
CA SER A 55 9.45 29.57 10.35
C SER A 55 9.89 28.32 11.14
N THR A 56 9.06 27.85 12.07
CA THR A 56 9.29 26.63 12.85
C THR A 56 8.04 25.74 12.89
N SER A 57 8.24 24.43 13.07
CA SER A 57 7.15 23.46 13.25
C SER A 57 7.59 22.33 14.17
N ARG A 58 6.63 21.74 14.91
CA ARG A 58 6.90 20.79 15.99
C ARG A 58 7.65 19.54 15.50
N SER A 59 7.18 18.94 14.41
CA SER A 59 7.70 17.65 13.91
C SER A 59 7.90 17.69 12.39
N CYS A 60 9.02 17.15 11.92
CA CYS A 60 9.30 16.92 10.49
C CYS A 60 9.16 15.42 10.15
N VAL A 61 9.14 15.08 8.86
CA VAL A 61 9.13 13.69 8.38
C VAL A 61 10.25 12.83 8.97
N CYS A 62 11.46 13.37 9.14
CA CYS A 62 12.55 12.63 9.78
C CYS A 62 12.25 12.31 11.26
N CYS A 63 11.58 13.21 11.99
CA CYS A 63 11.19 12.90 13.37
C CYS A 63 10.07 11.87 13.40
N LEU A 64 9.07 12.04 12.54
CA LEU A 64 7.88 11.20 12.49
C LEU A 64 8.21 9.77 12.07
N SER A 65 8.86 9.60 10.91
CA SER A 65 9.25 8.29 10.38
C SER A 65 10.48 7.69 11.05
N THR A 66 11.36 8.50 11.65
CA THR A 66 12.69 8.11 12.18
C THR A 66 13.71 7.67 11.11
N PRO A 67 14.96 8.18 11.13
CA PRO A 67 16.01 7.69 10.25
C PRO A 67 16.40 6.24 10.55
N THR A 68 16.70 5.46 9.52
CA THR A 68 17.10 4.05 9.66
C THR A 68 18.42 3.87 10.41
N GLY A 69 19.31 4.86 10.35
CA GLY A 69 20.59 4.87 11.07
C GLY A 69 20.50 5.18 12.58
N ASP A 70 19.32 5.44 13.16
CA ASP A 70 19.20 5.66 14.60
C ASP A 70 19.45 4.35 15.37
N ALA A 71 20.67 4.22 15.90
CA ALA A 71 21.14 3.08 16.69
C ALA A 71 20.24 2.72 17.88
N ARG A 72 19.32 3.61 18.31
CA ARG A 72 18.33 3.31 19.34
C ARG A 72 17.20 2.40 18.85
N LEU A 73 16.73 2.50 17.60
CA LEU A 73 15.64 1.66 17.08
C LEU A 73 16.12 0.30 16.55
N MET A 74 17.34 0.24 16.00
CA MET A 74 17.97 -1.03 15.62
C MET A 74 18.18 -2.00 16.80
N ARG A 75 18.09 -1.52 18.05
CA ARG A 75 18.11 -2.37 19.25
C ARG A 75 16.75 -2.99 19.59
N PHE A 76 15.64 -2.34 19.21
CA PHE A 76 14.28 -2.86 19.44
C PHE A 76 13.86 -3.92 18.42
N GLY A 77 14.53 -3.98 17.25
CA GLY A 77 14.29 -5.01 16.23
C GLY A 77 14.97 -6.35 16.54
N ARG A 78 15.74 -6.45 17.63
CA ARG A 78 16.39 -7.69 18.06
C ARG A 78 15.33 -8.71 18.48
N GLY A 79 14.91 -9.54 17.54
CA GLY A 79 13.93 -10.60 17.76
C GLY A 79 12.91 -10.74 16.64
N ASN A 80 12.61 -9.66 15.89
CA ASN A 80 11.68 -9.73 14.77
C ASN A 80 12.44 -9.92 13.44
N ARG A 81 12.61 -11.18 13.04
CA ARG A 81 13.29 -11.55 11.79
C ARG A 81 12.60 -10.97 10.54
N TYR A 82 11.27 -10.86 10.54
CA TYR A 82 10.52 -10.38 9.39
C TYR A 82 10.70 -8.87 9.19
N ALA A 83 10.76 -8.10 10.28
CA ALA A 83 11.09 -6.68 10.22
C ALA A 83 12.53 -6.44 9.73
N ALA A 84 13.48 -7.26 10.17
CA ALA A 84 14.86 -7.17 9.69
C ALA A 84 14.98 -7.47 8.19
N GLU A 85 14.30 -8.53 7.72
CA GLU A 85 14.22 -8.87 6.30
C GLU A 85 13.54 -7.76 5.49
N PHE A 86 12.41 -7.24 5.99
CA PHE A 86 11.67 -6.15 5.38
C PHE A 86 12.53 -4.90 5.23
N LEU A 87 13.23 -4.47 6.29
CA LEU A 87 14.07 -3.27 6.21
C LEU A 87 15.22 -3.44 5.22
N LYS A 88 15.77 -4.65 5.10
CA LYS A 88 16.85 -4.97 4.16
C LYS A 88 16.36 -4.98 2.71
N ASN A 89 15.28 -5.71 2.44
CA ASN A 89 14.84 -6.02 1.08
C ASN A 89 13.74 -5.08 0.56
N GLY A 90 13.03 -4.39 1.45
CA GLY A 90 11.81 -3.65 1.14
C GLY A 90 10.56 -4.53 1.13
N PHE A 91 10.69 -5.83 1.40
CA PHE A 91 9.57 -6.77 1.53
C PHE A 91 9.94 -7.99 2.37
N CYS A 92 8.94 -8.72 2.87
CA CYS A 92 9.09 -10.04 3.49
C CYS A 92 7.81 -10.87 3.34
N VAL A 93 7.89 -12.18 3.56
CA VAL A 93 6.73 -13.09 3.56
C VAL A 93 6.57 -13.68 4.95
N ILE A 94 5.34 -13.62 5.48
CA ILE A 94 5.01 -14.01 6.86
C ILE A 94 3.88 -15.04 6.84
N LEU A 95 4.03 -16.12 7.61
CA LEU A 95 2.92 -17.05 7.87
C LEU A 95 1.85 -16.37 8.72
N LEU A 96 0.58 -16.47 8.31
CA LEU A 96 -0.53 -15.87 9.05
C LEU A 96 -0.79 -16.57 10.39
N SER A 97 -0.57 -17.90 10.47
CA SER A 97 -0.56 -18.70 11.69
C SER A 97 0.63 -19.66 11.74
N GLU A 98 1.18 -19.92 12.94
CA GLU A 98 2.23 -20.94 13.13
C GLU A 98 1.63 -22.34 13.42
N ASN A 99 0.33 -22.41 13.70
CA ASN A 99 -0.37 -23.66 13.98
C ASN A 99 -0.80 -24.35 12.67
N ALA A 100 -0.42 -25.61 12.50
CA ALA A 100 -0.70 -26.38 11.28
C ALA A 100 -2.21 -26.63 11.04
N ALA A 101 -3.01 -26.82 12.10
CA ALA A 101 -4.46 -26.99 11.97
C ALA A 101 -5.12 -25.69 11.53
N ASP A 102 -4.73 -24.56 12.12
CA ASP A 102 -5.20 -23.23 11.74
C ASP A 102 -4.83 -22.92 10.29
N GLN A 103 -3.62 -23.28 9.86
CA GLN A 103 -3.16 -23.09 8.49
C GLN A 103 -4.02 -23.86 7.48
N LYS A 104 -4.39 -25.10 7.80
CA LYS A 104 -5.28 -25.88 6.93
C LYS A 104 -6.68 -25.26 6.85
N HIS A 105 -7.23 -24.82 7.99
CA HIS A 105 -8.54 -24.16 8.03
C HIS A 105 -8.52 -22.85 7.23
N LEU A 106 -7.49 -22.02 7.45
CA LEU A 106 -7.28 -20.76 6.76
C LEU A 106 -7.14 -20.96 5.25
N ALA A 107 -6.44 -22.00 4.79
CA ALA A 107 -6.32 -22.26 3.36
C ALA A 107 -7.68 -22.53 2.68
N THR A 108 -8.57 -23.27 3.35
CA THR A 108 -9.94 -23.49 2.87
C THR A 108 -10.73 -22.18 2.83
N GLU A 109 -10.70 -21.42 3.92
CA GLU A 109 -11.42 -20.14 4.03
C GLU A 109 -10.96 -19.12 2.98
N LEU A 110 -9.64 -18.96 2.77
CA LEU A 110 -9.10 -18.07 1.76
C LEU A 110 -9.51 -18.48 0.34
N THR A 111 -9.60 -19.78 0.07
CA THR A 111 -10.06 -20.31 -1.23
C THR A 111 -11.54 -19.94 -1.46
N GLU A 112 -12.39 -20.09 -0.44
CA GLU A 112 -13.80 -19.71 -0.50
C GLU A 112 -13.97 -18.21 -0.76
N TRP A 113 -13.21 -17.37 -0.03
CA TRP A 113 -13.19 -15.92 -0.26
C TRP A 113 -12.74 -15.57 -1.68
N GLY A 114 -11.77 -16.31 -2.22
CA GLY A 114 -11.33 -16.17 -3.62
C GLY A 114 -12.48 -16.38 -4.60
N ASN A 115 -13.27 -17.43 -4.40
CA ASN A 115 -14.44 -17.73 -5.23
C ASN A 115 -15.52 -16.66 -5.12
N GLU A 116 -15.80 -16.18 -3.91
CA GLU A 116 -16.76 -15.08 -3.68
C GLU A 116 -16.36 -13.80 -4.42
N VAL A 117 -15.09 -13.43 -4.37
CA VAL A 117 -14.61 -12.20 -5.03
C VAL A 117 -14.64 -12.33 -6.55
N VAL A 118 -14.31 -13.50 -7.09
CA VAL A 118 -14.44 -13.77 -8.53
C VAL A 118 -15.91 -13.67 -8.96
N LYS A 119 -16.84 -14.18 -8.14
CA LYS A 119 -18.29 -14.02 -8.38
C LYS A 119 -18.70 -12.54 -8.33
N TYR A 120 -18.25 -11.80 -7.32
CA TYR A 120 -18.53 -10.37 -7.16
C TYR A 120 -17.98 -9.54 -8.32
N HIS A 121 -16.76 -9.84 -8.78
CA HIS A 121 -16.17 -9.24 -9.97
C HIS A 121 -17.05 -9.44 -11.22
N ARG A 122 -17.52 -10.66 -11.47
CA ARG A 122 -18.40 -10.94 -12.62
C ARG A 122 -19.69 -10.11 -12.54
N ALA A 123 -20.24 -9.96 -11.35
CA ALA A 123 -21.43 -9.14 -11.13
C ALA A 123 -21.17 -7.63 -11.34
N LEU A 124 -20.02 -7.11 -10.88
CA LEU A 124 -19.58 -5.74 -11.14
C LEU A 124 -19.40 -5.49 -12.64
N LEU A 125 -18.67 -6.37 -13.32
CA LEU A 125 -18.40 -6.23 -14.74
C LEU A 125 -19.69 -6.28 -15.56
N LYS A 126 -20.60 -7.21 -15.24
CA LYS A 126 -21.89 -7.26 -15.94
C LYS A 126 -22.76 -6.03 -15.67
N THR A 127 -22.71 -5.50 -14.45
CA THR A 127 -23.41 -4.25 -14.11
C THR A 127 -22.86 -3.09 -14.93
N TYR A 128 -21.54 -2.99 -15.04
CA TYR A 128 -20.86 -1.97 -15.85
C TYR A 128 -21.24 -2.08 -17.34
N GLU A 129 -21.15 -3.27 -17.93
CA GLU A 129 -21.51 -3.52 -19.33
C GLU A 129 -22.95 -3.07 -19.63
N CYS A 130 -23.91 -3.48 -18.80
CA CYS A 130 -25.31 -3.09 -18.99
C CYS A 130 -25.52 -1.56 -18.85
N GLN A 131 -24.79 -0.88 -17.95
CA GLN A 131 -24.85 0.58 -17.86
C GLN A 131 -24.26 1.24 -19.11
N ALA A 132 -23.09 0.77 -19.57
CA ALA A 132 -22.39 1.33 -20.72
C ALA A 132 -23.15 1.10 -22.05
N GLU A 133 -23.92 0.02 -22.16
CA GLU A 133 -24.83 -0.24 -23.29
C GLU A 133 -26.00 0.76 -23.35
N LEU A 134 -26.45 1.26 -22.19
CA LEU A 134 -27.62 2.15 -22.09
C LEU A 134 -27.26 3.64 -22.07
N ASP A 135 -26.06 3.98 -21.57
CA ASP A 135 -25.65 5.35 -21.32
C ASP A 135 -24.16 5.55 -21.68
N ALA A 136 -23.91 6.29 -22.76
CA ALA A 136 -22.56 6.61 -23.24
C ALA A 136 -21.78 7.54 -22.29
N SER A 137 -22.43 8.14 -21.27
CA SER A 137 -21.78 8.97 -20.25
C SER A 137 -21.17 8.16 -19.09
N VAL A 138 -21.32 6.84 -19.12
CA VAL A 138 -20.72 5.94 -18.12
C VAL A 138 -19.20 6.05 -18.17
N PRO A 139 -18.55 6.35 -17.02
CA PRO A 139 -17.11 6.58 -17.02
C PRO A 139 -16.35 5.26 -17.21
N THR A 140 -15.12 5.33 -17.70
CA THR A 140 -14.31 4.14 -17.95
C THR A 140 -13.90 3.45 -16.64
N LEU A 141 -13.60 2.15 -16.70
CA LEU A 141 -13.08 1.42 -15.54
C LEU A 141 -11.70 1.91 -15.08
N GLU A 142 -10.95 2.63 -15.92
CA GLU A 142 -9.63 3.15 -15.54
C GLU A 142 -9.72 4.36 -14.60
N SER A 143 -10.71 5.23 -14.78
CA SER A 143 -10.78 6.53 -14.08
C SER A 143 -12.10 6.82 -13.38
N GLY A 144 -13.12 5.98 -13.56
CA GLY A 144 -14.51 6.33 -13.24
C GLY A 144 -15.02 6.00 -11.85
N TYR A 145 -14.54 4.90 -11.25
CA TYR A 145 -15.17 4.34 -10.07
C TYR A 145 -14.25 4.24 -8.86
N SER A 146 -14.79 4.58 -7.69
CA SER A 146 -14.07 4.56 -6.41
C SER A 146 -13.89 3.14 -5.86
N ASN A 147 -14.69 2.19 -6.32
CA ASN A 147 -14.74 0.82 -5.78
C ASN A 147 -14.46 -0.29 -6.80
N PHE A 148 -14.39 0.02 -8.09
CA PHE A 148 -14.11 -0.98 -9.13
C PHE A 148 -13.31 -0.39 -10.28
N ARG A 149 -12.02 -0.71 -10.34
CA ARG A 149 -11.11 -0.10 -11.31
C ARG A 149 -10.35 -1.13 -12.12
N GLN A 150 -10.08 -0.84 -13.37
CA GLN A 150 -9.10 -1.58 -14.16
C GLN A 150 -7.74 -0.86 -14.06
N ARG A 151 -6.73 -1.55 -13.53
CA ARG A 151 -5.38 -1.00 -13.31
C ARG A 151 -4.49 -1.16 -14.55
N CYS A 152 -4.67 -2.26 -15.27
CA CYS A 152 -4.11 -2.54 -16.58
C CYS A 152 -4.97 -3.60 -17.27
N SER A 153 -4.66 -3.97 -18.51
CA SER A 153 -5.41 -5.00 -19.24
C SER A 153 -5.54 -6.29 -18.40
N GLY A 154 -6.80 -6.70 -18.12
CA GLY A 154 -7.14 -7.90 -17.35
C GLY A 154 -6.87 -7.85 -15.84
N ARG A 155 -6.48 -6.70 -15.27
CA ARG A 155 -6.24 -6.54 -13.82
C ARG A 155 -7.19 -5.51 -13.21
N PHE A 156 -7.92 -5.95 -12.20
CA PHE A 156 -8.93 -5.14 -11.52
C PHE A 156 -8.57 -4.91 -10.04
N GLU A 157 -9.03 -3.79 -9.52
CA GLU A 157 -9.04 -3.44 -8.12
C GLU A 157 -10.51 -3.33 -7.68
N ILE A 158 -10.87 -4.05 -6.61
CA ILE A 158 -12.21 -4.09 -6.03
C ILE A 158 -12.11 -3.62 -4.59
N ILE A 159 -12.87 -2.59 -4.23
CA ILE A 159 -13.02 -2.14 -2.85
C ILE A 159 -14.46 -2.42 -2.44
N ALA A 160 -14.65 -3.22 -1.40
CA ALA A 160 -15.96 -3.56 -0.87
C ALA A 160 -15.87 -3.84 0.63
N ASP A 161 -16.93 -3.50 1.36
CA ASP A 161 -16.93 -3.61 2.82
C ASP A 161 -16.71 -5.06 3.29
N PHE A 162 -17.36 -6.03 2.64
CA PHE A 162 -17.17 -7.46 2.94
C PHE A 162 -15.72 -7.94 2.77
N ILE A 163 -14.92 -7.28 1.93
CA ILE A 163 -13.49 -7.59 1.77
C ILE A 163 -12.74 -7.06 2.99
N SER A 164 -12.98 -5.79 3.34
CA SER A 164 -12.37 -5.13 4.51
C SER A 164 -12.70 -5.88 5.81
N GLU A 165 -13.96 -6.29 5.99
CA GLU A 165 -14.46 -7.09 7.12
C GLU A 165 -13.76 -8.46 7.24
N LYS A 166 -13.15 -8.97 6.16
CA LYS A 166 -12.40 -10.22 6.16
C LYS A 166 -10.90 -9.99 6.37
N ILE A 167 -10.29 -9.14 5.55
CA ILE A 167 -8.82 -8.97 5.54
C ILE A 167 -8.30 -8.27 6.80
N VAL A 168 -9.02 -7.27 7.31
CA VAL A 168 -8.55 -6.49 8.47
C VAL A 168 -8.49 -7.39 9.72
N PRO A 169 -9.55 -8.12 10.11
CA PRO A 169 -9.47 -9.03 11.24
C PRO A 169 -8.46 -10.17 11.03
N LEU A 170 -8.29 -10.66 9.80
CA LEU A 170 -7.28 -11.68 9.50
C LEU A 170 -5.86 -11.19 9.83
N VAL A 171 -5.53 -9.97 9.39
CA VAL A 171 -4.23 -9.34 9.67
C VAL A 171 -4.06 -9.02 11.15
N GLU A 172 -5.13 -8.60 11.84
CA GLU A 172 -5.12 -8.33 13.28
C GLU A 172 -4.92 -9.58 14.14
N LYS A 173 -5.46 -10.73 13.73
CA LYS A 173 -5.26 -12.02 14.41
C LYS A 173 -3.84 -12.55 14.28
N SER A 174 -3.11 -12.19 13.22
CA SER A 174 -1.75 -12.67 13.00
C SER A 174 -0.74 -11.91 13.87
N LYS A 175 -0.31 -12.54 14.97
CA LYS A 175 0.69 -11.98 15.90
C LYS A 175 1.97 -11.54 15.18
N ALA A 176 2.54 -12.39 14.33
CA ALA A 176 3.78 -12.09 13.61
C ALA A 176 3.64 -10.87 12.68
N VAL A 177 2.50 -10.73 12.00
CA VAL A 177 2.21 -9.56 11.15
C VAL A 177 2.03 -8.31 12.01
N GLN A 178 1.27 -8.38 13.10
CA GLN A 178 1.04 -7.24 14.00
C GLN A 178 2.32 -6.73 14.68
N GLU A 179 3.18 -7.63 15.15
CA GLU A 179 4.47 -7.26 15.74
C GLU A 179 5.37 -6.60 14.69
N THR A 180 5.34 -7.09 13.45
CA THR A 180 6.11 -6.51 12.34
C THR A 180 5.59 -5.13 11.97
N LEU A 181 4.27 -4.96 11.77
CA LEU A 181 3.67 -3.66 11.46
C LEU A 181 3.90 -2.64 12.59
N THR A 182 3.77 -3.06 13.85
CA THR A 182 4.00 -2.19 15.01
C THR A 182 5.44 -1.72 15.06
N PHE A 183 6.40 -2.62 14.80
CA PHE A 183 7.81 -2.25 14.75
C PHE A 183 8.11 -1.27 13.59
N LEU A 184 7.51 -1.48 12.42
CA LEU A 184 7.80 -0.68 11.22
C LEU A 184 7.11 0.70 11.24
N LEU A 185 5.90 0.79 11.81
CA LEU A 185 5.04 1.98 11.67
C LEU A 185 4.82 2.76 12.98
N CYS A 186 5.00 2.17 14.15
CA CYS A 186 4.75 2.89 15.41
C CYS A 186 6.03 3.59 15.89
N ASN A 187 5.88 4.82 16.39
CA ASN A 187 6.97 5.59 17.00
C ASN A 187 6.51 6.16 18.34
N PRO A 188 6.77 5.46 19.47
CA PRO A 188 6.30 5.85 20.79
C PRO A 188 6.79 7.23 21.22
N LYS A 189 8.04 7.58 20.87
CA LYS A 189 8.63 8.89 21.20
C LYS A 189 7.87 10.05 20.56
N MET A 190 7.31 9.80 19.38
CA MET A 190 6.53 10.77 18.61
C MET A 190 5.02 10.61 18.77
N LYS A 191 4.56 9.63 19.56
CA LYS A 191 3.16 9.23 19.68
C LYS A 191 2.52 8.94 18.31
N VAL A 192 3.28 8.33 17.41
CA VAL A 192 2.79 7.87 16.11
C VAL A 192 2.37 6.42 16.25
N ASP A 193 1.16 6.13 15.80
CA ASP A 193 0.63 4.78 15.72
C ASP A 193 0.39 4.40 14.25
N LYS A 194 0.08 3.13 13.99
CA LYS A 194 -0.37 2.65 12.69
C LYS A 194 -1.88 2.87 12.53
N LYS A 195 -2.32 3.13 11.30
CA LYS A 195 -3.73 3.14 10.90
C LYS A 195 -3.90 2.37 9.60
N ILE A 196 -5.11 1.91 9.34
CA ILE A 196 -5.48 1.39 8.01
C ILE A 196 -5.69 2.60 7.09
N MET A 197 -5.08 2.52 5.91
CA MET A 197 -5.15 3.54 4.87
C MET A 197 -6.10 3.12 3.74
N SER A 198 -6.07 1.84 3.35
CA SER A 198 -6.98 1.27 2.35
C SER A 198 -7.02 -0.25 2.49
N SER A 199 -8.10 -0.87 2.03
CA SER A 199 -8.24 -2.32 1.91
C SER A 199 -9.13 -2.68 0.72
N GLY A 200 -8.88 -3.84 0.13
CA GLY A 200 -9.59 -4.29 -1.06
C GLY A 200 -9.00 -5.57 -1.63
N CYS A 201 -9.28 -5.84 -2.91
CA CYS A 201 -8.76 -6.98 -3.64
C CYS A 201 -8.21 -6.56 -5.00
N PHE A 202 -7.00 -7.03 -5.31
CA PHE A 202 -6.50 -7.06 -6.68
C PHE A 202 -6.83 -8.40 -7.33
N LEU A 203 -7.59 -8.37 -8.42
CA LEU A 203 -7.93 -9.54 -9.22
C LEU A 203 -7.18 -9.50 -10.55
N SER A 204 -6.33 -10.49 -10.81
CA SER A 204 -5.63 -10.64 -12.09
C SER A 204 -6.22 -11.81 -12.87
N LEU A 205 -6.90 -11.52 -13.98
CA LEU A 205 -7.44 -12.55 -14.87
C LEU A 205 -6.32 -13.21 -15.69
N MET A 206 -6.60 -14.39 -16.24
CA MET A 206 -5.73 -15.05 -17.20
C MET A 206 -5.31 -14.08 -18.31
N GLY A 207 -4.01 -14.03 -18.61
CA GLY A 207 -3.46 -13.18 -19.66
C GLY A 207 -3.33 -11.71 -19.30
N SER A 208 -3.71 -11.29 -18.09
CA SER A 208 -3.50 -9.92 -17.60
C SER A 208 -2.06 -9.47 -17.78
N GLU A 209 -1.83 -8.20 -18.07
CA GLU A 209 -0.50 -7.72 -18.44
C GLU A 209 0.45 -7.57 -17.23
N THR A 210 1.76 -7.62 -17.53
CA THR A 210 2.80 -7.20 -16.60
C THR A 210 2.75 -5.69 -16.47
N GLN A 211 2.67 -5.18 -15.25
CA GLN A 211 2.67 -3.74 -14.98
C GLN A 211 4.08 -3.15 -15.19
N ASN A 212 4.14 -1.83 -15.38
CA ASN A 212 5.41 -1.11 -15.32
C ASN A 212 5.96 -1.12 -13.89
N TYR A 213 7.28 -1.01 -13.74
CA TYR A 213 7.88 -0.78 -12.43
C TYR A 213 7.40 0.55 -11.84
N HIS A 214 6.98 0.52 -10.59
CA HIS A 214 6.48 1.67 -9.86
C HIS A 214 6.72 1.52 -8.36
N THR A 215 6.50 2.61 -7.63
CA THR A 215 6.29 2.62 -6.18
C THR A 215 4.85 3.05 -5.92
N ASP A 216 4.27 2.64 -4.80
CA ASP A 216 2.90 3.05 -4.45
C ASP A 216 2.88 4.44 -3.80
N GLY A 217 4.00 4.86 -3.20
CA GLY A 217 4.18 6.20 -2.71
C GLY A 217 5.59 6.74 -2.90
N PRO A 218 5.77 8.06 -2.67
CA PRO A 218 7.03 8.75 -2.93
C PRO A 218 8.05 8.58 -1.79
N ALA A 219 9.32 8.79 -2.11
CA ALA A 219 10.32 9.04 -1.09
C ALA A 219 10.00 10.35 -0.35
N LEU A 220 10.02 10.31 0.99
CA LEU A 220 9.80 11.51 1.82
C LEU A 220 11.10 12.31 2.05
N SER A 221 12.24 11.76 1.63
CA SER A 221 13.57 12.37 1.71
C SER A 221 14.45 11.78 0.60
N ASP A 222 15.27 12.64 -0.01
CA ASP A 222 16.26 12.30 -1.04
C ASP A 222 17.68 12.24 -0.45
N VAL A 223 17.83 12.43 0.87
CA VAL A 223 19.14 12.50 1.54
C VAL A 223 19.23 11.72 2.85
N VAL A 224 18.10 11.19 3.33
CA VAL A 224 18.05 10.39 4.56
C VAL A 224 17.19 9.17 4.31
N ASP A 225 17.75 8.00 4.59
CA ASP A 225 16.99 6.76 4.65
C ASP A 225 16.06 6.80 5.87
N LEU A 226 14.76 6.71 5.61
CA LEU A 226 13.71 6.73 6.63
C LEU A 226 13.11 5.33 6.80
N PHE A 227 12.70 5.01 8.02
CA PHE A 227 11.81 3.87 8.26
C PHE A 227 10.52 4.02 7.44
N PRO A 228 9.81 2.90 7.17
CA PRO A 228 8.60 2.93 6.37
C PRO A 228 7.55 3.84 6.98
N TYR A 229 6.88 4.63 6.14
CA TYR A 229 5.72 5.41 6.57
C TYR A 229 4.40 4.74 6.19
N ALA A 230 4.45 3.75 5.29
CA ALA A 230 3.34 2.90 4.91
C ALA A 230 3.86 1.52 4.49
N VAL A 231 3.04 0.49 4.70
CA VAL A 231 3.31 -0.92 4.41
C VAL A 231 2.07 -1.51 3.77
N ASN A 232 2.23 -2.12 2.60
CA ASN A 232 1.20 -2.96 2.00
C ASN A 232 1.27 -4.36 2.58
N VAL A 233 0.12 -4.95 2.92
CA VAL A 233 -0.03 -6.34 3.34
C VAL A 233 -0.90 -7.03 2.29
N PHE A 234 -0.29 -7.87 1.47
CA PHE A 234 -0.97 -8.66 0.44
C PHE A 234 -1.20 -10.07 0.95
N VAL A 235 -2.44 -10.55 0.89
CA VAL A 235 -2.84 -11.91 1.24
C VAL A 235 -3.40 -12.58 -0.02
N PRO A 236 -2.59 -13.40 -0.72
CA PRO A 236 -3.06 -14.15 -1.86
C PRO A 236 -4.14 -15.17 -1.46
N LEU A 237 -5.22 -15.21 -2.23
CA LEU A 237 -6.30 -16.20 -2.06
C LEU A 237 -6.06 -17.45 -2.90
N VAL A 238 -4.97 -17.47 -3.67
CA VAL A 238 -4.44 -18.60 -4.44
C VAL A 238 -2.91 -18.60 -4.35
N PRO A 239 -2.21 -19.71 -4.59
CA PRO A 239 -0.76 -19.73 -4.61
C PRO A 239 -0.15 -18.79 -5.66
N VAL A 240 0.85 -18.04 -5.24
CA VAL A 240 1.54 -17.06 -6.07
C VAL A 240 3.01 -17.43 -6.26
N ASP A 241 3.48 -17.33 -7.50
CA ASP A 241 4.87 -17.59 -7.90
C ASP A 241 5.31 -16.65 -9.04
N SER A 242 6.42 -16.97 -9.70
CA SER A 242 6.98 -16.17 -10.81
C SER A 242 6.07 -16.04 -12.05
N HIS A 243 4.99 -16.81 -12.16
CA HIS A 243 4.07 -16.82 -13.30
C HIS A 243 2.77 -16.02 -13.06
N ASN A 244 2.53 -15.57 -11.83
CA ASN A 244 1.34 -14.78 -11.49
C ASN A 244 1.58 -13.77 -10.35
N GLY A 245 2.81 -13.60 -9.87
CA GLY A 245 3.10 -12.85 -8.65
C GLY A 245 3.45 -11.39 -8.80
N THR A 246 4.21 -10.90 -7.83
CA THR A 246 4.75 -9.54 -7.79
C THR A 246 6.26 -9.64 -7.86
N GLU A 247 6.88 -8.80 -8.68
CA GLU A 247 8.33 -8.70 -8.79
C GLU A 247 8.81 -7.42 -8.12
N PHE A 248 9.91 -7.53 -7.35
CA PHE A 248 10.50 -6.45 -6.58
C PHE A 248 11.94 -6.17 -7.02
N ILE A 249 12.40 -4.94 -6.84
CA ILE A 249 13.81 -4.57 -6.86
C ILE A 249 14.26 -4.38 -5.40
N PRO A 250 14.92 -5.37 -4.77
CA PRO A 250 15.27 -5.29 -3.36
C PRO A 250 16.16 -4.09 -3.05
N GLY A 251 15.88 -3.40 -1.93
CA GLY A 251 16.67 -2.26 -1.47
C GLY A 251 16.38 -0.93 -2.20
N SER A 252 15.51 -0.93 -3.21
CA SER A 252 15.14 0.28 -3.98
C SER A 252 14.38 1.33 -3.17
N HIS A 253 13.90 1.00 -1.97
CA HIS A 253 13.26 1.95 -1.05
C HIS A 253 14.26 2.86 -0.32
N PHE A 254 15.56 2.59 -0.43
CA PHE A 254 16.62 3.44 0.10
C PHE A 254 16.99 4.56 -0.88
N VAL A 255 17.33 5.72 -0.33
CA VAL A 255 17.90 6.86 -1.06
C VAL A 255 19.22 6.47 -1.73
N SER A 256 20.02 5.68 -1.02
CA SER A 256 21.32 5.19 -1.48
C SER A 256 21.22 4.03 -2.47
N ALA A 257 20.01 3.62 -2.87
CA ALA A 257 19.81 2.48 -3.75
C ALA A 257 20.63 2.62 -5.03
N HIS A 258 21.50 1.64 -5.24
CA HIS A 258 22.26 1.51 -6.49
C HIS A 258 21.39 0.77 -7.50
N GLU A 259 21.31 1.27 -8.75
CA GLU A 259 20.52 0.75 -9.89
C GLU A 259 20.85 -0.71 -10.31
N LYS A 260 21.57 -1.47 -9.49
CA LYS A 260 22.18 -2.77 -9.83
C LYS A 260 21.56 -3.97 -9.09
N ALA A 261 20.54 -3.79 -8.26
CA ALA A 261 19.90 -4.92 -7.56
C ALA A 261 19.11 -5.79 -8.54
N LYS A 262 19.39 -7.11 -8.54
CA LYS A 262 18.64 -8.09 -9.35
C LYS A 262 17.20 -8.18 -8.84
N SER A 263 16.23 -8.21 -9.75
CA SER A 263 14.83 -8.38 -9.40
C SER A 263 14.56 -9.74 -8.74
N VAL A 264 13.58 -9.78 -7.82
CA VAL A 264 13.17 -10.98 -7.10
C VAL A 264 11.66 -11.17 -7.22
N ARG A 265 11.22 -12.42 -7.36
CA ARG A 265 9.82 -12.83 -7.48
C ARG A 265 9.49 -13.78 -6.34
N PRO A 266 9.14 -13.28 -5.15
CA PRO A 266 8.85 -14.15 -4.01
C PRO A 266 7.66 -15.06 -4.33
N SER A 267 7.79 -16.33 -4.01
CA SER A 267 6.65 -17.25 -3.99
C SER A 267 5.91 -17.07 -2.67
N VAL A 268 4.59 -17.01 -2.74
CA VAL A 268 3.72 -16.78 -1.58
C VAL A 268 2.63 -17.84 -1.60
N ALA A 269 2.69 -18.74 -0.64
CA ALA A 269 1.66 -19.76 -0.46
C ALA A 269 0.38 -19.14 0.11
N VAL A 270 -0.75 -19.82 -0.10
CA VAL A 270 -1.99 -19.53 0.62
C VAL A 270 -1.73 -19.69 2.12
N GLY A 271 -2.28 -18.79 2.94
CA GLY A 271 -1.99 -18.74 4.38
C GLY A 271 -0.74 -17.93 4.75
N CYS A 272 -0.07 -17.31 3.77
CA CYS A 272 0.99 -16.33 3.98
C CYS A 272 0.53 -14.91 3.58
N ALA A 273 1.14 -13.91 4.22
CA ALA A 273 1.05 -12.51 3.84
C ALA A 273 2.40 -12.04 3.26
N LEU A 274 2.35 -11.33 2.13
CA LEU A 274 3.47 -10.58 1.57
C LEU A 274 3.40 -9.14 2.05
N LEU A 275 4.37 -8.71 2.84
CA LEU A 275 4.50 -7.33 3.28
C LEU A 275 5.53 -6.62 2.42
N PHE A 276 5.26 -5.38 1.99
CA PHE A 276 6.26 -4.56 1.30
C PHE A 276 6.15 -3.06 1.59
N ASP A 277 7.30 -2.39 1.53
CA ASP A 277 7.45 -0.94 1.75
C ASP A 277 6.73 -0.19 0.62
N TYR A 278 5.95 0.81 0.99
CA TYR A 278 5.21 1.63 0.01
C TYR A 278 6.12 2.29 -1.04
N ARG A 279 7.42 2.40 -0.76
CA ARG A 279 8.46 2.98 -1.62
C ARG A 279 9.27 1.95 -2.40
N VAL A 280 9.14 0.64 -2.14
CA VAL A 280 9.93 -0.34 -2.87
C VAL A 280 9.45 -0.40 -4.32
N VAL A 281 10.40 -0.37 -5.26
CA VAL A 281 10.10 -0.51 -6.68
C VAL A 281 9.64 -1.95 -6.94
N HIS A 282 8.44 -2.06 -7.51
CA HIS A 282 7.81 -3.34 -7.77
C HIS A 282 6.89 -3.27 -8.99
N ARG A 283 6.42 -4.44 -9.44
CA ARG A 283 5.36 -4.57 -10.45
C ARG A 283 4.59 -5.87 -10.30
N GLY A 284 3.29 -5.84 -10.58
CA GLY A 284 2.52 -7.06 -10.79
C GLY A 284 2.92 -7.73 -12.10
N LEU A 285 3.17 -9.04 -12.05
CA LEU A 285 3.49 -9.84 -13.23
C LEU A 285 2.22 -10.27 -13.95
N ARG A 286 2.35 -10.56 -15.25
CA ARG A 286 1.31 -11.23 -16.03
C ARG A 286 0.80 -12.47 -15.32
N ASN A 287 -0.52 -12.68 -15.28
CA ASN A 287 -1.06 -13.96 -14.84
C ASN A 287 -1.05 -14.95 -16.02
N SER A 288 -0.06 -15.85 -16.02
CA SER A 288 0.10 -16.88 -17.05
C SER A 288 -0.63 -18.19 -16.70
N LYS A 289 -1.34 -18.21 -15.57
CA LYS A 289 -2.17 -19.36 -15.16
C LYS A 289 -3.59 -19.21 -15.72
N LEU A 290 -4.29 -20.34 -15.85
CA LEU A 290 -5.68 -20.39 -16.33
C LEU A 290 -6.64 -19.75 -15.32
N ASP A 291 -6.39 -19.97 -14.03
CA ASP A 291 -7.26 -19.48 -12.97
C ASP A 291 -7.02 -18.01 -12.66
N PRO A 292 -8.08 -17.24 -12.31
CA PRO A 292 -7.93 -15.90 -11.78
C PRO A 292 -7.07 -15.90 -10.50
N ARG A 293 -6.33 -14.81 -10.30
CA ARG A 293 -5.51 -14.60 -9.11
C ARG A 293 -6.05 -13.44 -8.27
N PRO A 294 -7.03 -13.71 -7.38
CA PRO A 294 -7.44 -12.75 -6.36
C PRO A 294 -6.40 -12.64 -5.25
N CYS A 295 -6.14 -11.42 -4.82
CA CYS A 295 -5.24 -11.09 -3.71
C CYS A 295 -5.86 -9.97 -2.89
N TYR A 296 -6.24 -10.28 -1.66
CA TYR A 296 -6.63 -9.24 -0.71
C TYR A 296 -5.44 -8.37 -0.36
N TYR A 297 -5.71 -7.10 -0.08
CA TYR A 297 -4.73 -6.19 0.46
C TYR A 297 -5.31 -5.37 1.60
N ALA A 298 -4.44 -5.04 2.54
CA ALA A 298 -4.64 -3.95 3.50
C ALA A 298 -3.35 -3.13 3.55
N THR A 299 -3.47 -1.83 3.33
CA THR A 299 -2.34 -0.90 3.44
C THR A 299 -2.42 -0.20 4.79
N TYR A 300 -1.36 -0.33 5.59
CA TYR A 300 -1.22 0.37 6.85
C TYR A 300 -0.27 1.54 6.68
N SER A 301 -0.57 2.67 7.32
CA SER A 301 0.32 3.84 7.33
C SER A 301 0.56 4.32 8.75
N GLN A 302 1.59 5.15 8.92
CA GLN A 302 1.72 5.97 10.11
C GLN A 302 0.53 6.94 10.20
N SER A 303 0.06 7.21 11.42
CA SER A 303 -1.21 7.93 11.66
C SER A 303 -1.26 9.34 11.07
N TRP A 304 -0.10 10.01 10.98
CA TRP A 304 0.04 11.37 10.43
C TRP A 304 0.07 11.41 8.89
N TYR A 305 0.31 10.28 8.22
CA TYR A 305 0.37 10.23 6.76
C TYR A 305 -1.03 10.22 6.15
N ASN A 306 -1.24 11.00 5.10
CA ASN A 306 -2.44 10.95 4.29
C ASN A 306 -2.05 10.78 2.82
N ASP A 307 -2.54 9.72 2.20
CA ASP A 307 -2.18 9.39 0.82
C ASP A 307 -2.90 10.30 -0.18
N THR A 308 -2.12 10.91 -1.05
CA THR A 308 -2.61 11.72 -2.16
C THR A 308 -2.29 11.10 -3.51
N TYR A 309 -1.71 9.89 -3.55
CA TYR A 309 -1.13 9.28 -4.76
C TYR A 309 -1.81 8.01 -5.22
N ASN A 310 -2.18 7.08 -4.35
CA ASN A 310 -2.66 5.74 -4.76
C ASN A 310 -4.16 5.54 -4.46
N PHE A 311 -4.63 6.02 -3.33
CA PHE A 311 -6.00 5.86 -2.82
C PHE A 311 -6.74 7.20 -2.64
N SER A 312 -6.26 8.29 -3.26
CA SER A 312 -6.92 9.59 -3.13
C SER A 312 -8.36 9.56 -3.68
N GLU A 313 -9.34 9.74 -2.79
CA GLU A 313 -10.78 9.82 -3.11
C GLU A 313 -11.10 10.96 -4.09
N ASN A 314 -10.29 12.01 -4.11
CA ASN A 314 -10.45 13.13 -5.05
C ASN A 314 -10.40 12.70 -6.52
N ARG A 315 -9.77 11.55 -6.82
CA ARG A 315 -9.70 11.02 -8.19
C ARG A 315 -10.95 10.27 -8.61
N TYR A 316 -11.74 9.73 -7.68
CA TYR A 316 -12.84 8.82 -8.00
C TYR A 316 -14.08 9.18 -7.19
N LYS A 317 -15.10 9.71 -7.87
CA LYS A 317 -16.32 10.23 -7.20
C LYS A 317 -17.52 9.29 -7.25
N ARG A 318 -17.55 8.34 -8.19
CA ARG A 318 -18.71 7.47 -8.42
C ARG A 318 -18.44 6.08 -7.84
N LYS A 319 -19.41 5.52 -7.11
CA LYS A 319 -19.41 4.12 -6.72
C LYS A 319 -20.22 3.32 -7.74
N LEU A 320 -19.73 2.15 -8.15
CA LEU A 320 -20.49 1.19 -8.95
C LEU A 320 -21.26 0.29 -7.99
N GLU A 321 -22.58 0.47 -7.95
CA GLU A 321 -23.47 -0.41 -7.19
C GLU A 321 -23.72 -1.70 -7.97
N VAL A 322 -23.46 -2.83 -7.33
CA VAL A 322 -23.67 -4.15 -7.95
C VAL A 322 -25.15 -4.44 -8.04
N CYS A 323 -25.62 -4.84 -9.23
CA CYS A 323 -26.97 -5.35 -9.36
C CYS A 323 -27.09 -6.69 -8.61
N LEU A 324 -27.94 -6.74 -7.57
CA LEU A 324 -28.14 -7.93 -6.73
C LEU A 324 -28.55 -9.17 -7.55
N ALA A 325 -29.26 -8.99 -8.65
CA ALA A 325 -29.62 -10.08 -9.55
C ALA A 325 -28.38 -10.82 -10.10
N PHE A 326 -27.23 -10.16 -10.25
CA PHE A 326 -26.02 -10.83 -10.73
C PHE A 326 -25.24 -11.55 -9.61
N LEU A 327 -25.60 -11.32 -8.34
CA LEU A 327 -25.06 -12.05 -7.19
C LEU A 327 -25.86 -13.33 -6.88
N GLU A 328 -27.07 -13.47 -7.40
CA GLU A 328 -27.94 -14.62 -7.17
C GLU A 328 -27.75 -15.73 -8.22
N PRO A 329 -27.77 -17.01 -7.80
CA PRO A 329 -27.87 -18.14 -8.72
C PRO A 329 -29.05 -17.99 -9.69
N ARG A 330 -28.89 -18.44 -10.94
CA ARG A 330 -29.93 -18.32 -11.99
C ARG A 330 -31.27 -18.96 -11.56
N GLY A 331 -31.23 -20.07 -10.81
CA GLY A 331 -32.42 -20.75 -10.30
C GLY A 331 -33.24 -19.89 -9.34
N GLU A 332 -32.59 -19.20 -8.41
CA GLU A 332 -33.24 -18.30 -7.45
C GLU A 332 -33.82 -17.05 -8.12
N ARG A 333 -33.13 -16.53 -9.13
CA ARG A 333 -33.65 -15.44 -9.97
C ARG A 333 -34.94 -15.82 -10.70
N LEU A 334 -34.96 -17.00 -11.32
CA LEU A 334 -36.14 -17.51 -12.02
C LEU A 334 -37.29 -17.75 -11.04
N ALA A 335 -37.01 -18.30 -9.86
CA ALA A 335 -38.00 -18.49 -8.82
C ALA A 335 -38.60 -17.15 -8.31
N ARG A 336 -37.78 -16.10 -8.15
CA ARG A 336 -38.27 -14.76 -7.78
C ARG A 336 -39.09 -14.12 -8.91
N LYS A 337 -38.62 -14.22 -10.16
CA LYS A 337 -39.34 -13.66 -11.31
C LYS A 337 -40.72 -14.33 -11.48
N ASN A 338 -40.78 -15.65 -11.35
CA ASN A 338 -42.03 -16.42 -11.35
C ASN A 338 -42.94 -16.07 -10.16
N LYS A 339 -42.41 -15.63 -9.01
CA LYS A 339 -43.23 -15.13 -7.89
C LYS A 339 -43.81 -13.75 -8.14
N ILE A 340 -43.15 -12.90 -8.92
CA ILE A 340 -43.61 -11.54 -9.23
C ILE A 340 -44.62 -11.56 -10.39
N GLU A 341 -44.47 -12.47 -11.36
CA GLU A 341 -45.41 -12.63 -12.49
C GLU A 341 -46.71 -13.37 -12.12
N ASN A 342 -46.81 -13.94 -10.92
CA ASN A 342 -47.99 -14.65 -10.40
C ASN A 342 -48.73 -13.87 -9.29
N VAL A 343 -48.51 -12.56 -9.19
CA VAL A 343 -49.25 -11.61 -8.33
C VAL A 343 -49.94 -10.59 -9.22
#